data_AF-A0A1E7RT53-F1
#
_entry.id   AF-A0A1E7RT53-F1
#
_cell.length_a   1.000
_cell.length_b   1.000
_cell.length_c   1.000
_cell.angle_alpha   90.00
_cell.angle_beta   90.00
_cell.angle_gamma   90.00
#
_symmetry.space_group_name_H-M   'P 1'
#
loop_
_entity.id
_entity.type
_entity.pdbx_description
1 polymer ?
#
loop_
_entity_poly.entity_id
_entity_poly.type
_entity_poly.pdbx_seq_one_letter_code
_entity_poly.pdbx_strand_id
1 'polypeptide(L)' 'MTIFRVYDIVWDVDGASVTLPSEVEIACADMEFLPDALSDAYGWLVKDFKVCRKTRAED' A
#
# COMPACT_ATOMS: atom_id res chain seq x y z
N MET A 1 -6.87 11.39 -8.89
CA MET A 1 -6.10 10.43 -8.06
C MET A 1 -6.53 9.02 -8.49
N THR A 2 -5.66 8.03 -8.40
CA THR A 2 -6.02 6.64 -8.76
C THR A 2 -6.15 5.83 -7.49
N ILE A 3 -7.26 5.10 -7.33
CA ILE A 3 -7.41 4.13 -6.26
C ILE A 3 -6.73 2.85 -6.69
N PHE A 4 -5.74 2.44 -5.91
CA PHE A 4 -5.05 1.17 -6.07
C PHE A 4 -5.49 0.24 -4.96
N ARG A 5 -5.98 -0.93 -5.37
CA ARG A 5 -6.21 -2.02 -4.42
C ARG A 5 -4.97 -2.89 -4.36
N VAL A 6 -4.29 -2.82 -3.23
CA VAL A 6 -3.02 -3.48 -2.95
C VAL A 6 -3.28 -4.65 -2.01
N TYR A 7 -2.69 -5.80 -2.28
CA TYR A 7 -2.88 -7.03 -1.51
C TYR A 7 -1.57 -7.81 -1.41
N ASP A 8 -1.56 -8.83 -0.54
CA ASP A 8 -0.37 -9.64 -0.26
C ASP A 8 0.81 -8.76 0.21
N ILE A 9 0.50 -7.72 1.01
CA ILE A 9 1.46 -6.70 1.42
C ILE A 9 2.44 -7.31 2.44
N VAL A 10 3.73 -7.27 2.11
CA VAL A 10 4.83 -7.72 2.96
C VAL A 10 5.46 -6.50 3.60
N TRP A 11 5.30 -6.38 4.92
CA TRP A 11 5.84 -5.28 5.71
C TRP A 11 7.21 -5.62 6.29
N ASP A 12 8.09 -4.63 6.35
CA ASP A 12 9.32 -4.71 7.12
C ASP A 12 9.05 -4.29 8.57
N VAL A 13 8.71 -5.25 9.41
CA VAL A 13 8.38 -4.99 10.82
C VAL A 13 9.59 -5.01 11.75
N ASP A 14 10.81 -5.26 11.24
CA ASP A 14 12.05 -5.38 12.04
C ASP A 14 11.91 -6.26 13.31
N GLY A 15 11.10 -7.32 13.23
CA GLY A 15 10.80 -8.21 14.36
C GLY A 15 9.78 -7.68 15.38
N ALA A 16 9.19 -6.51 15.14
CA ALA A 16 8.08 -5.99 15.93
C ALA A 16 6.80 -6.81 15.70
N SER A 17 6.08 -7.06 16.78
CA SER A 17 4.75 -7.68 16.74
C SER A 17 3.69 -6.60 16.46
N VAL A 18 3.62 -6.14 15.22
CA VAL A 18 2.56 -5.24 14.74
C VAL A 18 1.55 -5.97 13.88
N THR A 19 0.30 -5.55 13.98
CA THR A 19 -0.79 -6.08 13.16
C THR A 19 -1.02 -5.15 11.98
N LEU A 20 -0.35 -5.44 10.87
CA LEU A 20 -0.49 -4.67 9.63
C LEU A 20 -1.44 -5.37 8.66
N PRO A 21 -2.21 -4.60 7.87
CA PRO A 21 -3.12 -5.17 6.90
C PRO A 21 -2.36 -5.82 5.75
N SER A 22 -2.84 -6.96 5.28
CA SER A 22 -2.33 -7.62 4.07
C SER A 22 -3.03 -7.14 2.79
N GLU A 23 -4.14 -6.41 2.91
CA GLU A 23 -4.87 -5.80 1.79
C GLU A 23 -5.39 -4.42 2.18
N VAL A 24 -5.19 -3.43 1.31
CA VAL A 24 -5.65 -2.05 1.50
C VAL A 24 -6.04 -1.41 0.17
N GLU A 25 -6.99 -0.50 0.21
CA GLU A 25 -7.27 0.42 -0.90
C GLU A 25 -6.66 1.78 -0.56
N ILE A 26 -5.78 2.27 -1.43
CA ILE A 26 -5.08 3.54 -1.22
C ILE A 26 -5.20 4.43 -2.45
N ALA A 27 -5.48 5.70 -2.21
CA ALA A 27 -5.50 6.72 -3.24
C ALA A 27 -4.07 7.21 -3.48
N CYS A 28 -3.54 6.97 -4.68
CA CYS A 28 -2.20 7.38 -5.05
C CYS A 28 -2.19 8.00 -6.44
N ALA A 29 -1.20 8.86 -6.72
CA ALA A 29 -1.03 9.41 -8.06
C ALA A 29 -0.72 8.28 -9.04
N ASP A 30 0.30 7.48 -8.70
CA ASP A 30 0.82 6.41 -9.53
C ASP A 30 1.35 5.25 -8.70
N MET A 31 1.55 4.12 -9.37
CA MET A 31 2.00 2.87 -8.74
C MET A 31 3.40 3.00 -8.11
N GLU A 32 4.25 3.85 -8.67
CA GLU A 32 5.60 4.13 -8.18
C GLU A 32 5.62 4.82 -6.80
N PHE A 33 4.54 5.53 -6.44
CA PHE A 33 4.39 6.19 -5.14
C PHE A 33 3.63 5.33 -4.11
N LEU A 34 3.14 4.14 -4.49
CA LEU A 34 2.50 3.22 -3.54
C LEU A 34 3.37 2.83 -2.35
N PRO A 35 4.68 2.51 -2.48
CA PRO A 35 5.48 2.17 -1.32
C PRO A 35 5.59 3.32 -0.33
N ASP A 36 5.81 4.55 -0.81
CA ASP A 36 5.81 5.75 0.02
C ASP A 36 4.45 5.99 0.68
N ALA A 37 3.36 5.90 -0.08
CA ALA A 37 2.01 6.12 0.44
C ALA A 37 1.59 5.08 1.49
N LEU A 38 1.96 3.82 1.29
CA LEU A 38 1.75 2.75 2.29
C LEU A 38 2.60 3.02 3.54
N SER A 39 3.85 3.42 3.36
CA SER A 39 4.75 3.70 4.47
C SER A 39 4.30 4.91 5.28
N ASP A 40 3.79 5.95 4.63
CA ASP A 40 3.21 7.13 5.27
C ASP A 40 1.92 6.79 6.03
N ALA A 41 1.02 6.02 5.41
CA ALA A 41 -0.27 5.67 6.00
C ALA A 41 -0.15 4.75 7.23
N TYR A 42 0.79 3.82 7.22
CA TYR A 42 0.92 2.79 8.26
C TYR A 42 2.15 2.97 9.15
N GLY A 43 3.11 3.81 8.77
CA GLY A 43 4.35 4.04 9.50
C GLY A 43 5.38 2.90 9.39
N TRP A 44 5.20 1.98 8.44
CA TRP A 44 6.08 0.82 8.24
C TRP A 44 6.51 0.71 6.78
N LEU A 45 7.77 0.36 6.54
CA LEU A 45 8.28 0.16 5.18
C LEU A 45 7.64 -1.08 4.56
N VAL A 46 7.30 -0.99 3.28
CA VAL A 46 6.84 -2.14 2.50
C VAL A 46 8.01 -2.81 1.77
N LYS A 47 8.12 -4.13 1.87
CA LYS A 47 9.12 -4.93 1.12
C LYS A 47 8.62 -5.31 -0.25
N ASP A 48 7.40 -5.81 -0.31
CA ASP A 48 6.78 -6.33 -1.52
C ASP A 48 5.26 -6.25 -1.40
N PHE A 49 4.56 -6.12 -2.52
CA PHE A 49 3.11 -6.09 -2.56
C PHE A 49 2.61 -6.38 -3.98
N LYS A 50 1.35 -6.80 -4.09
CA LYS A 50 0.67 -7.00 -5.37
C LYS A 50 -0.45 -5.99 -5.56
N VAL A 51 -0.69 -5.59 -6.80
CA VAL A 51 -1.78 -4.65 -7.14
C VAL A 51 -2.82 -5.37 -7.99
N CYS A 52 -4.08 -5.33 -7.55
CA CYS A 52 -5.17 -6.07 -8.19
C CYS A 52 -5.86 -5.22 -9.26
N ARG A 53 -6.12 -3.94 -8.95
CA ARG A 53 -6.88 -3.05 -9.82
C ARG A 53 -6.47 -1.61 -9.60
N LYS A 54 -6.39 -0.87 -10.71
CA LYS A 54 -6.29 0.59 -10.73
C LYS A 54 -7.64 1.14 -11.19
N THR A 55 -8.29 1.94 -10.35
CA THR A 55 -9.49 2.69 -10.73
C THR A 55 -9.10 4.15 -10.72
N ARG A 56 -9.15 4.81 -11.88
CA ARG A 56 -9.04 6.27 -11.90
C ARG A 56 -10.27 6.81 -11.18
N ALA A 57 -10.09 7.44 -10.02
CA ALA A 57 -11.18 8.19 -9.43
C ALA A 57 -11.35 9.42 -10.32
N GLU A 58 -12.40 9.41 -11.13
CA GLU A 58 -12.90 10.60 -11.81
C GLU A 58 -13.77 11.34 -10.81
N ASP A 59 -13.45 12.62 -10.61
CA ASP A 59 -14.18 13.59 -9.77
C ASP A 59 -15.56 13.90 -10.37
#